data_AF-A0A382NHE9-F1
#
_entry.id   AF-A0A382NHE9-F1
#
_cell.length_a   1.000
_cell.length_b   1.000
_cell.length_c   1.000
_cell.angle_alpha   90.00
_cell.angle_beta   90.00
_cell.angle_gamma   90.00
#
_symmetry.space_group_name_H-M   'P 1'
#
loop_
_entity.id
_entity.type
_entity.pdbx_description
1 polymer ?
#
loop_
_entity_poly.entity_id
_entity_poly.type
_entity_poly.pdbx_seq_one_letter_code
_entity_poly.pdbx_strand_id
1 'polypeptide(L)'
;MKIKVTTSINRLASLPSRFMLAVLTIGAPAGAMAHGNKSSAALAEAANELIATLDQERKGKALFSFADKEQSSWHFFPDRMRKNNPRKGLPYMSMTNQQKELTKNLLQILLTSHAFNELEDIRIIHGLHGDWDAADNPRHRYYVSI
;
A
#
# COMPACT_ATOMS: atom_id res chain seq x y z
N MET A 1 -9.52 75.62 -42.57
CA MET A 1 -10.60 75.50 -43.57
C MET A 1 -10.30 74.38 -44.55
N LYS A 2 -10.86 73.19 -44.36
CA LYS A 2 -11.17 72.20 -45.41
C LYS A 2 -12.32 71.33 -44.91
N ILE A 3 -13.51 71.65 -45.36
CA ILE A 3 -14.74 70.89 -45.15
C ILE A 3 -14.82 69.87 -46.30
N LYS A 4 -15.02 68.60 -45.99
CA LYS A 4 -15.48 67.60 -46.97
C LYS A 4 -16.77 66.98 -46.44
N VAL A 5 -17.87 67.28 -47.13
CA VAL A 5 -19.17 66.66 -46.96
C VAL A 5 -19.39 65.79 -48.19
N THR A 6 -19.69 64.50 -48.01
CA THR A 6 -20.48 63.70 -48.98
C THR A 6 -20.98 62.38 -48.38
N THR A 7 -22.29 62.37 -48.09
CA THR A 7 -23.35 61.46 -48.57
C THR A 7 -23.23 59.92 -48.44
N SER A 8 -24.14 59.39 -47.57
CA SER A 8 -24.99 58.17 -47.61
C SER A 8 -24.45 56.79 -48.04
N ILE A 9 -24.85 55.76 -47.26
CA ILE A 9 -25.85 54.72 -47.62
C ILE A 9 -26.08 53.82 -46.40
N ASN A 10 -27.32 53.73 -45.92
CA ASN A 10 -27.76 52.73 -44.94
C ASN A 10 -27.78 51.33 -45.60
N ARG A 11 -27.18 50.33 -44.96
CA ARG A 11 -27.58 48.92 -45.13
C ARG A 11 -27.68 48.24 -43.78
N LEU A 12 -28.91 47.90 -43.40
CA LEU A 12 -29.22 46.97 -42.33
C LEU A 12 -28.50 45.64 -42.59
N ALA A 13 -27.76 45.15 -41.60
CA ALA A 13 -27.46 43.73 -41.46
C ALA A 13 -27.85 43.29 -40.05
N SER A 14 -28.63 42.23 -40.03
CA SER A 14 -29.46 41.66 -38.97
C SER A 14 -28.69 40.90 -37.88
N LEU A 15 -29.12 41.12 -36.62
CA LEU A 15 -29.39 40.19 -35.48
C LEU A 15 -28.54 38.90 -35.28
N PRO A 16 -28.51 38.28 -34.06
CA PRO A 16 -28.82 38.77 -32.72
C PRO A 16 -27.76 38.45 -31.65
N SER A 17 -27.89 39.15 -30.53
CA SER A 17 -27.05 39.11 -29.35
C SER A 17 -27.34 37.91 -28.43
N ARG A 18 -26.30 37.09 -28.24
CA ARG A 18 -25.75 36.61 -26.95
C ARG A 18 -26.53 35.58 -26.12
N PHE A 19 -25.94 34.37 -26.11
CA PHE A 19 -25.67 33.49 -24.95
C PHE A 19 -26.85 33.10 -24.04
N MET A 20 -27.51 31.99 -24.38
CA MET A 20 -28.17 31.16 -23.36
C MET A 20 -27.11 30.43 -22.53
N LEU A 21 -27.15 30.63 -21.21
CA LEU A 21 -26.35 29.91 -20.23
C LEU A 21 -27.09 28.61 -19.87
N ALA A 22 -26.60 27.47 -20.37
CA ALA A 22 -27.07 26.15 -19.95
C ALA A 22 -26.34 25.74 -18.67
N VAL A 23 -27.05 25.64 -17.54
CA VAL A 23 -26.54 25.04 -16.31
C VAL A 23 -26.70 23.53 -16.42
N LEU A 24 -25.59 22.83 -16.64
CA LEU A 24 -25.51 21.37 -16.61
C LEU A 24 -25.26 20.93 -15.15
N THR A 25 -26.32 20.52 -14.44
CA THR A 25 -26.19 19.84 -13.15
C THR A 25 -25.67 18.42 -13.39
N ILE A 26 -24.37 18.22 -13.19
CA ILE A 26 -23.78 16.88 -13.14
C ILE A 26 -24.24 16.24 -11.83
N GLY A 27 -25.20 15.31 -11.91
CA GLY A 27 -25.55 14.44 -10.81
C GLY A 27 -24.34 13.58 -10.42
N ALA A 28 -23.89 13.70 -9.17
CA ALA A 28 -22.82 12.87 -8.65
C ALA A 28 -23.28 11.39 -8.60
N PRO A 29 -22.51 10.43 -9.14
CA PRO A 29 -22.83 9.02 -8.94
C PRO A 29 -22.54 8.64 -7.48
N ALA A 30 -23.58 8.67 -6.65
CA ALA A 30 -23.58 8.04 -5.34
C ALA A 30 -23.66 6.51 -5.52
N GLY A 31 -22.52 5.86 -5.75
CA GLY A 31 -22.53 4.41 -5.98
C GLY A 31 -21.18 3.76 -6.29
N ALA A 32 -20.09 4.20 -5.66
CA ALA A 32 -18.78 3.59 -5.86
C ALA A 32 -17.98 3.43 -4.57
N MET A 33 -18.58 2.96 -3.47
CA MET A 33 -17.83 2.75 -2.22
C MET A 33 -18.48 1.59 -1.41
N ALA A 34 -18.04 0.33 -1.58
CA ALA A 34 -18.36 -0.71 -0.59
C ALA A 34 -17.58 -2.04 -0.67
N HIS A 35 -16.83 -2.33 -1.74
CA HIS A 35 -16.16 -3.65 -1.84
C HIS A 35 -14.79 -3.74 -1.16
N GLY A 36 -14.16 -2.62 -0.75
CA GLY A 36 -12.84 -2.60 -0.10
C GLY A 36 -12.82 -2.59 1.43
N ASN A 37 -13.95 -2.32 2.09
CA ASN A 37 -13.97 -2.09 3.55
C ASN A 37 -13.90 -3.37 4.39
N LYS A 38 -14.38 -4.51 3.87
CA LYS A 38 -14.41 -5.76 4.64
C LYS A 38 -13.03 -6.40 4.79
N SER A 39 -12.21 -6.36 3.75
CA SER A 39 -10.84 -6.91 3.76
C SER A 39 -9.88 -6.06 4.60
N SER A 40 -9.99 -4.73 4.53
CA SER A 40 -9.16 -3.82 5.33
C SER A 40 -9.46 -3.89 6.83
N ALA A 41 -10.74 -3.98 7.21
CA ALA A 41 -11.13 -4.17 8.61
C ALA A 41 -10.62 -5.50 9.17
N ALA A 42 -10.80 -6.60 8.44
CA ALA A 42 -10.31 -7.93 8.85
C ALA A 42 -8.78 -7.96 8.99
N LEU A 43 -8.06 -7.30 8.09
CA LEU A 43 -6.61 -7.19 8.17
C LEU A 43 -6.16 -6.41 9.42
N ALA A 44 -6.81 -5.27 9.70
CA ALA A 44 -6.50 -4.46 10.87
C ALA A 44 -6.79 -5.22 12.18
N GLU A 45 -7.88 -5.99 12.22
CA GLU A 45 -8.21 -6.86 13.35
C GLU A 45 -7.13 -7.92 13.59
N ALA A 46 -6.77 -8.70 12.57
CA ALA A 46 -5.72 -9.71 12.67
C ALA A 46 -4.35 -9.13 13.04
N ALA A 47 -4.01 -7.93 12.53
CA ALA A 47 -2.80 -7.21 12.91
C ALA A 47 -2.83 -6.82 14.40
N ASN A 48 -3.95 -6.29 14.88
CA ASN A 48 -4.10 -5.94 16.30
C ASN A 48 -4.02 -7.17 17.21
N GLU A 49 -4.58 -8.32 16.81
CA GLU A 49 -4.43 -9.58 17.54
C GLU A 49 -2.96 -10.00 17.64
N LEU A 50 -2.21 -9.94 16.54
CA LEU A 50 -0.77 -10.23 16.55
C LEU A 50 -0.03 -9.26 17.49
N ILE A 51 -0.27 -7.96 17.37
CA ILE A 51 0.37 -6.91 18.19
C ILE A 51 0.07 -7.10 19.68
N ALA A 52 -1.14 -7.54 20.03
CA ALA A 52 -1.53 -7.79 21.42
C ALA A 52 -0.67 -8.89 22.08
N THR A 53 -0.16 -9.85 21.30
CA THR A 53 0.72 -10.92 21.80
C THR A 53 2.20 -10.52 21.92
N LEU A 54 2.59 -9.33 21.46
CA LEU A 54 3.97 -8.86 21.48
C LEU A 54 4.30 -8.15 22.79
N ASP A 55 5.41 -8.53 23.43
CA ASP A 55 6.03 -7.77 24.51
C ASP A 55 6.62 -6.43 24.00
N GLN A 56 7.06 -5.58 24.92
CA GLN A 56 7.55 -4.24 24.57
C GLN A 56 8.81 -4.28 23.68
N GLU A 57 9.68 -5.27 23.88
CA GLU A 57 10.90 -5.43 23.08
C GLU A 57 10.55 -5.81 21.64
N ARG A 58 9.65 -6.77 21.47
CA ARG A 58 9.17 -7.24 20.16
C ARG A 58 8.38 -6.16 19.44
N LYS A 59 7.54 -5.40 20.16
CA LYS A 59 6.85 -4.22 19.59
C LYS A 59 7.84 -3.20 19.04
N GLY A 60 8.93 -2.92 19.75
CA GLY A 60 9.98 -2.02 19.28
C GLY A 60 10.70 -2.48 18.00
N LYS A 61 10.64 -3.78 17.67
CA LYS A 61 11.21 -4.34 16.44
C LYS A 61 10.19 -4.45 15.31
N ALA A 62 8.93 -4.70 15.63
CA ALA A 62 7.88 -4.98 14.66
C ALA A 62 7.13 -3.72 14.21
N LEU A 63 6.88 -2.75 15.11
CA LEU A 63 6.00 -1.62 14.82
C LEU A 63 6.77 -0.45 14.20
N PHE A 64 6.30 0.00 13.04
CA PHE A 64 6.81 1.20 12.38
C PHE A 64 5.75 2.28 12.29
N SER A 65 6.17 3.54 12.40
CA SER A 65 5.27 4.67 12.13
C SER A 65 4.89 4.70 10.65
N PHE A 66 3.71 5.22 10.33
CA PHE A 66 3.32 5.40 8.93
C PHE A 66 4.27 6.32 8.16
N ALA A 67 4.94 7.25 8.84
CA ALA A 67 5.94 8.13 8.24
C ALA A 67 7.36 7.55 8.26
N ASP A 68 7.54 6.29 8.68
CA ASP A 68 8.87 5.70 8.77
C ASP A 68 9.47 5.48 7.37
N LYS A 69 10.75 5.84 7.23
CA LYS A 69 11.55 5.62 6.02
C LYS A 69 11.58 4.15 5.57
N GLU A 70 11.42 3.20 6.50
CA GLU A 70 11.31 1.77 6.16
C GLU A 70 10.11 1.44 5.26
N GLN A 71 9.04 2.24 5.25
CA GLN A 71 7.92 2.03 4.31
C GLN A 71 8.35 2.11 2.84
N SER A 72 9.40 2.89 2.56
CA SER A 72 9.98 3.01 1.22
C SER A 72 11.09 1.99 0.95
N SER A 73 11.49 1.20 1.95
CA SER A 73 12.55 0.19 1.87
C SER A 73 12.02 -1.20 1.48
N TRP A 74 11.31 -1.30 0.36
CA TRP A 74 10.76 -2.56 -0.17
C TRP A 74 11.78 -3.38 -1.01
N HIS A 75 12.97 -2.85 -1.25
CA HIS A 75 13.97 -3.48 -2.10
C HIS A 75 14.55 -4.76 -1.48
N PHE A 76 14.52 -5.86 -2.23
CA PHE A 76 15.11 -7.15 -1.82
C PHE A 76 16.63 -7.18 -2.11
N PHE A 77 17.40 -6.36 -1.41
CA PHE A 77 18.86 -6.44 -1.46
C PHE A 77 19.37 -7.59 -0.59
N PRO A 78 20.35 -8.39 -1.08
CA PRO A 78 21.00 -9.40 -0.26
C PRO A 78 21.62 -8.78 1.00
N ASP A 79 21.46 -9.44 2.16
CA ASP A 79 21.94 -8.90 3.46
C ASP A 79 23.44 -8.57 3.46
N ARG A 80 24.25 -9.34 2.72
CA ARG A 80 25.69 -9.08 2.52
C ARG A 80 26.00 -7.70 1.92
N MET A 81 25.05 -7.10 1.21
CA MET A 81 25.16 -5.77 0.62
C MET A 81 24.60 -4.67 1.53
N ARG A 82 23.88 -5.03 2.61
CA ARG A 82 23.22 -4.12 3.56
C ARG A 82 24.11 -3.79 4.77
N LYS A 83 25.41 -3.54 4.57
CA LYS A 83 26.40 -3.35 5.66
C LYS A 83 26.02 -2.26 6.67
N ASN A 84 25.53 -1.12 6.20
CA ASN A 84 25.21 0.04 7.04
C ASN A 84 23.71 0.20 7.30
N ASN A 85 22.88 -0.73 6.82
CA ASN A 85 21.43 -0.66 6.96
C ASN A 85 20.85 -2.08 7.05
N PRO A 86 21.02 -2.79 8.18
CA PRO A 86 20.50 -4.15 8.31
C PRO A 86 18.98 -4.22 8.09
N ARG A 87 18.47 -5.39 7.71
CA ARG A 87 17.01 -5.58 7.58
C ARG A 87 16.38 -5.44 8.97
N LYS A 88 15.38 -4.56 9.08
CA LYS A 88 14.62 -4.36 10.32
C LYS A 88 13.38 -5.24 10.34
N GLY A 89 12.76 -5.33 11.51
CA GLY A 89 11.60 -6.17 11.77
C GLY A 89 11.86 -7.18 12.89
N LEU A 90 10.80 -7.82 13.36
CA LEU A 90 10.87 -8.93 14.30
C LEU A 90 11.23 -10.22 13.54
N PRO A 91 12.33 -10.92 13.87
CA PRO A 91 12.67 -12.17 13.21
C PRO A 91 11.57 -13.22 13.41
N TYR A 92 11.01 -13.74 12.30
CA TYR A 92 9.91 -14.72 12.34
C TYR A 92 10.27 -15.98 13.13
N MET A 93 11.54 -16.40 13.09
CA MET A 93 12.00 -17.58 13.83
C MET A 93 12.07 -17.37 15.35
N SER A 94 12.14 -16.11 15.82
CA SER A 94 12.13 -15.76 17.25
C SER A 94 10.72 -15.66 17.85
N MET A 95 9.68 -15.72 17.00
CA MET A 95 8.29 -15.67 17.43
C MET A 95 7.86 -16.96 18.14
N THR A 96 6.93 -16.82 19.08
CA THR A 96 6.25 -17.98 19.69
C THR A 96 5.38 -18.70 18.64
N ASN A 97 4.97 -19.94 18.90
CA ASN A 97 4.07 -20.66 17.99
C ASN A 97 2.76 -19.89 17.76
N GLN A 98 2.19 -19.29 18.81
CA GLN A 98 1.00 -18.45 18.71
C GLN A 98 1.23 -17.24 17.78
N GLN A 99 2.34 -16.53 17.93
CA GLN A 99 2.68 -15.39 17.07
C GLN A 99 2.90 -15.80 15.61
N LYS A 100 3.50 -16.98 15.37
CA LYS A 100 3.66 -17.53 14.02
C LYS A 100 2.32 -17.83 13.36
N GLU A 101 1.38 -18.45 14.08
CA GLU A 101 0.04 -18.73 13.57
C GLU A 101 -0.74 -17.44 13.28
N LEU A 102 -0.68 -16.44 14.16
CA LEU A 102 -1.29 -15.12 13.91
C LEU A 102 -0.66 -14.40 12.70
N THR A 103 0.66 -14.53 12.51
CA THR A 103 1.35 -14.00 11.32
C THR A 103 0.86 -14.69 10.05
N LYS A 104 0.70 -16.02 10.06
CA LYS A 104 0.15 -16.78 8.92
C LYS A 104 -1.30 -16.37 8.62
N ASN A 105 -2.14 -16.22 9.64
CA ASN A 105 -3.51 -15.76 9.48
C ASN A 105 -3.55 -14.38 8.78
N LEU A 106 -2.70 -13.45 9.22
CA LEU A 106 -2.57 -12.14 8.57
C LEU A 106 -2.16 -12.27 7.09
N LEU A 107 -1.20 -13.14 6.77
CA LEU A 107 -0.80 -13.39 5.37
C LEU A 107 -1.91 -14.04 4.54
N GLN A 108 -2.71 -14.93 5.12
CA GLN A 108 -3.85 -15.56 4.46
C GLN A 108 -5.00 -14.57 4.15
N ILE A 109 -5.12 -13.49 4.92
CA ILE A 109 -6.04 -12.39 4.61
C ILE A 109 -5.52 -11.53 3.45
N LEU A 110 -4.19 -11.34 3.38
CA LEU A 110 -3.53 -10.52 2.34
C LEU A 110 -3.37 -11.23 1.00
N LEU A 111 -3.11 -12.53 1.02
CA LEU A 111 -2.72 -13.32 -0.13
C LEU A 111 -3.83 -14.28 -0.55
N THR A 112 -3.82 -14.68 -1.81
CA THR A 112 -4.63 -15.83 -2.24
C THR A 112 -4.07 -17.11 -1.62
N SER A 113 -4.89 -18.15 -1.49
CA SER A 113 -4.44 -19.44 -0.95
C SER A 113 -3.25 -20.03 -1.73
N HIS A 114 -3.23 -19.83 -3.05
CA HIS A 114 -2.10 -20.23 -3.90
C HIS A 114 -0.82 -19.48 -3.50
N ALA A 115 -0.87 -18.15 -3.45
CA ALA A 115 0.30 -17.33 -3.12
C ALA A 115 0.79 -17.56 -1.68
N PHE A 116 -0.12 -17.84 -0.74
CA PHE A 116 0.24 -18.22 0.62
C PHE A 116 0.99 -19.56 0.65
N ASN A 117 0.50 -20.58 -0.05
CA ASN A 117 1.16 -21.89 -0.10
C ASN A 117 2.54 -21.80 -0.76
N GLU A 118 2.66 -21.05 -1.86
CA GLU A 118 3.95 -20.82 -2.53
C GLU A 118 4.96 -20.11 -1.60
N LEU A 119 4.51 -19.12 -0.83
CA LEU A 119 5.34 -18.44 0.17
C LEU A 119 5.85 -19.42 1.24
N GLU A 120 4.99 -20.30 1.75
CA GLU A 120 5.36 -21.31 2.74
C GLU A 120 6.32 -22.36 2.17
N ASP A 121 6.09 -22.81 0.93
CA ASP A 121 6.98 -23.74 0.23
C ASP A 121 8.39 -23.16 0.08
N ILE A 122 8.50 -21.90 -0.39
CA ILE A 122 9.78 -21.18 -0.48
C ILE A 122 10.44 -21.11 0.90
N ARG A 123 9.69 -20.78 1.95
CA ARG A 123 10.21 -20.69 3.32
C ARG A 123 10.74 -22.03 3.82
N ILE A 124 10.05 -23.12 3.53
CA ILE A 124 10.45 -24.48 3.91
C ILE A 124 11.70 -24.89 3.11
N ILE A 125 11.70 -24.72 1.79
CA ILE A 125 12.83 -25.06 0.92
C ILE A 125 14.09 -24.28 1.32
N HIS A 126 13.96 -22.99 1.62
CA HIS A 126 15.05 -22.18 2.15
C HIS A 126 15.64 -22.74 3.45
N GLY A 127 14.79 -23.32 4.32
CA GLY A 127 15.24 -24.00 5.54
C GLY A 127 15.95 -25.32 5.27
N LEU A 128 15.60 -26.02 4.20
CA LEU A 128 16.24 -27.27 3.76
C LEU A 128 17.57 -27.04 3.02
N HIS A 129 17.81 -25.82 2.53
CA HIS A 129 19.04 -25.46 1.82
C HIS A 129 20.17 -25.18 2.82
N GLY A 130 20.83 -26.25 3.28
CA GLY A 130 21.94 -26.21 4.23
C GLY A 130 21.65 -27.02 5.49
N ASP A 131 22.52 -26.91 6.48
CA ASP A 131 22.22 -27.46 7.80
C ASP A 131 20.98 -26.72 8.35
N TRP A 132 19.99 -27.49 8.81
CA TRP A 132 18.95 -26.91 9.65
C TRP A 132 19.69 -26.30 10.86
N ASP A 133 19.22 -25.35 11.64
CA ASP A 133 19.95 -24.87 12.84
C ASP A 133 21.28 -24.10 12.60
N ALA A 134 21.90 -24.16 11.42
CA ALA A 134 23.01 -23.28 11.09
C ALA A 134 22.57 -21.81 11.13
N ALA A 135 23.41 -20.98 11.75
CA ALA A 135 23.11 -19.57 11.98
C ALA A 135 22.93 -18.76 10.68
N ASP A 136 23.55 -19.19 9.58
CA ASP A 136 23.47 -18.54 8.27
C ASP A 136 22.35 -19.09 7.38
N ASN A 137 21.60 -20.10 7.84
CA ASN A 137 20.49 -20.71 7.12
C ASN A 137 19.46 -19.62 6.74
N PRO A 138 19.03 -19.54 5.46
CA PRO A 138 18.06 -18.55 4.98
C PRO A 138 16.75 -18.51 5.76
N ARG A 139 16.37 -19.60 6.44
CA ARG A 139 15.31 -19.68 7.45
C ARG A 139 15.30 -18.52 8.44
N HIS A 140 16.47 -18.03 8.84
CA HIS A 140 16.58 -16.97 9.84
C HIS A 140 16.45 -15.55 9.25
N ARG A 141 16.17 -15.43 7.94
CA ARG A 141 16.14 -14.14 7.22
C ARG A 141 14.73 -13.62 6.91
N TYR A 142 13.71 -14.20 7.54
CA TYR A 142 12.33 -13.73 7.48
C TYR A 142 12.04 -12.81 8.66
N TYR A 143 11.52 -11.62 8.36
CA TYR A 143 11.21 -10.59 9.33
C TYR A 143 9.78 -10.12 9.12
N VAL A 144 9.12 -9.78 10.23
CA VAL A 144 7.75 -9.27 10.24
C VAL A 144 7.75 -7.86 10.80
N SER A 145 7.10 -6.95 10.10
CA SER A 145 6.91 -5.56 10.47
C SER A 145 5.48 -5.13 10.16
N ILE A 146 4.91 -4.29 11.02
CA ILE A 146 3.52 -3.80 10.97
C ILE A 146 3.52 -2.29 11.10
#